data_AF-A0A815X601-F1
#
_entry.id   AF-A0A815X601-F1
#
_cell.length_a   1.000
_cell.length_b   1.000
_cell.length_c   1.000
_cell.angle_alpha   90.00
_cell.angle_beta   90.00
_cell.angle_gamma   90.00
#
_symmetry.space_group_name_H-M   'P 1'
#
loop_
_entity.id
_entity.type
_entity.pdbx_description
1 polymer ?
#
loop_
_entity_poly.entity_id
_entity_poly.type
_entity_poly.pdbx_seq_one_letter_code
_entity_poly.pdbx_strand_id
1 'polypeptide(L)'
;MMNSVEEDKESETFIQHSVLFDIPARLQWENNNGYCGETSIQAFGLYYGAWISQKLVRDINHGEYLLQKLSTDDRRNPTNTLTVLHFTYDEWDWKNSSQPQFYDYCSWIKRSIIQGYPVMFVAYLLYMHDELYDHIMPAIGIRYRDKNKYDPNDVLVYFNLYHQRLIERK
;
A
#
# COMPACT_ATOMS: atom_id res chain seq x y z
N MET A 1 -22.35 54.56 21.53
CA MET A 1 -21.45 53.80 20.65
C MET A 1 -20.83 52.69 21.48
N MET A 2 -21.33 51.47 21.33
CA MET A 2 -20.75 50.27 21.94
C MET A 2 -19.78 49.68 20.91
N ASN A 3 -18.50 49.64 21.23
CA ASN A 3 -17.51 48.90 20.45
C ASN A 3 -17.71 47.42 20.78
N SER A 4 -18.20 46.65 19.81
CA SER A 4 -18.16 45.19 19.83
C SER A 4 -16.71 44.75 19.68
N VAL A 5 -16.22 44.04 20.70
CA VAL A 5 -14.94 43.34 20.65
C VAL A 5 -15.09 42.19 19.65
N GLU A 6 -14.29 42.21 18.58
CA GLU A 6 -14.11 41.07 17.70
C GLU A 6 -13.43 39.95 18.49
N GLU A 7 -14.14 38.85 18.71
CA GLU A 7 -13.54 37.61 19.21
C GLU A 7 -12.58 37.06 18.14
N ASP A 8 -11.29 37.17 18.42
CA ASP A 8 -10.24 36.44 17.72
C ASP A 8 -10.57 34.94 17.80
N LYS A 9 -10.99 34.36 16.67
CA LYS A 9 -11.11 32.92 16.51
C LYS A 9 -9.70 32.34 16.54
N GLU A 10 -9.29 31.81 17.69
CA GLU A 10 -8.15 30.92 17.81
C GLU A 10 -8.26 29.84 16.72
N SER A 11 -7.29 29.82 15.80
CA SER A 11 -7.21 28.77 14.79
C SER A 11 -6.90 27.46 15.51
N GLU A 12 -7.87 26.54 15.57
CA GLU A 12 -7.68 25.20 16.09
C GLU A 12 -6.41 24.58 15.48
N THR A 13 -5.42 24.35 16.33
CA THR A 13 -4.18 23.71 15.92
C THR A 13 -4.47 22.23 15.73
N PHE A 14 -4.79 21.82 14.50
CA PHE A 14 -5.06 20.42 14.20
C PHE A 14 -3.81 19.57 14.46
N ILE A 15 -3.90 18.61 15.38
CA ILE A 15 -2.81 17.64 15.60
C ILE A 15 -2.78 16.69 14.40
N GLN A 16 -1.65 16.70 13.69
CA GLN A 16 -1.36 15.75 12.62
C GLN A 16 -0.41 14.67 13.15
N HIS A 17 -0.78 13.41 12.96
CA HIS A 17 0.02 12.25 13.30
C HIS A 17 0.70 11.69 12.05
N SER A 18 1.81 10.98 12.23
CA SER A 18 2.49 10.27 11.15
C SER A 18 3.03 8.92 11.61
N VAL A 19 3.03 7.96 10.68
CA VAL A 19 3.76 6.69 10.78
C VAL A 19 4.57 6.54 9.50
N LEU A 20 5.83 6.16 9.63
CA LEU A 20 6.73 5.91 8.50
C LEU A 20 7.69 4.79 8.88
N PHE A 21 7.73 3.73 8.07
CA PHE A 21 8.65 2.62 8.22
C PHE A 21 9.98 2.93 7.52
N ASP A 22 11.09 2.44 8.09
CA ASP A 22 12.42 2.51 7.47
C ASP A 22 12.56 1.43 6.38
N ILE A 23 11.67 1.47 5.39
CA ILE A 23 11.67 0.57 4.25
C ILE A 23 12.51 1.23 3.14
N PRO A 24 13.59 0.60 2.67
CA PRO A 24 14.42 1.19 1.64
C PRO A 24 13.71 1.15 0.27
N ALA A 25 13.89 2.22 -0.53
CA ALA A 25 13.38 2.26 -1.89
C ALA A 25 14.00 1.14 -2.75
N ARG A 26 13.20 0.56 -3.65
CA ARG A 26 13.60 -0.48 -4.59
C ARG A 26 13.03 -0.18 -5.98
N LEU A 27 13.74 -0.67 -7.00
CA LEU A 27 13.34 -0.57 -8.39
C LEU A 27 12.81 -1.91 -8.87
N GLN A 28 11.68 -1.88 -9.56
CA GLN A 28 11.22 -3.03 -10.31
C GLN A 28 11.97 -3.14 -11.63
N TRP A 29 12.14 -4.36 -12.13
CA TRP A 29 12.47 -4.57 -13.54
C TRP A 29 11.19 -4.44 -14.38
N GLU A 30 11.28 -3.73 -15.51
CA GLU A 30 10.13 -3.46 -16.40
C GLU A 30 9.94 -4.52 -17.51
N ASN A 31 10.56 -5.69 -17.38
CA ASN A 31 10.41 -6.80 -18.31
C ASN A 31 9.50 -7.90 -17.75
N ASN A 32 9.07 -8.84 -18.62
CA ASN A 32 8.25 -9.99 -18.24
C ASN A 32 7.00 -9.59 -17.40
N ASN A 33 6.24 -8.60 -17.89
CA ASN A 33 5.06 -8.01 -17.26
C ASN A 33 5.31 -7.20 -15.99
N GLY A 34 6.56 -6.79 -15.73
CA GLY A 34 6.92 -6.01 -14.55
C GLY A 34 7.24 -6.88 -13.35
N TYR A 35 7.71 -6.27 -12.26
CA TYR A 35 8.11 -6.92 -10.99
C TYR A 35 7.55 -6.18 -9.77
N CYS A 36 6.42 -5.49 -9.92
CA CYS A 36 5.87 -4.61 -8.91
C CYS A 36 5.54 -5.35 -7.60
N GLY A 37 4.89 -6.52 -7.68
CA GLY A 37 4.60 -7.39 -6.55
C GLY A 37 5.87 -7.95 -5.89
N GLU A 38 6.80 -8.48 -6.68
CA GLU A 38 8.04 -9.05 -6.16
C GLU A 38 8.95 -8.00 -5.53
N THR A 39 8.98 -6.79 -6.09
CA THR A 39 9.76 -5.68 -5.56
C THR A 39 9.15 -5.18 -4.25
N SER A 40 7.81 -5.19 -4.13
CA SER A 40 7.12 -4.89 -2.87
C SER A 40 7.46 -5.93 -1.80
N ILE A 41 7.42 -7.22 -2.14
CA ILE A 41 7.81 -8.33 -1.23
C ILE A 41 9.28 -8.21 -0.82
N GLN A 42 10.18 -7.91 -1.77
CA GLN A 42 11.59 -7.68 -1.47
C GLN A 42 11.78 -6.52 -0.49
N ALA A 43 11.07 -5.39 -0.68
CA ALA A 43 11.18 -4.24 0.19
C ALA A 43 10.73 -4.56 1.63
N PHE A 44 9.61 -5.26 1.79
CA PHE A 44 9.11 -5.70 3.09
C PHE A 44 9.99 -6.77 3.74
N GLY A 45 10.47 -7.74 2.96
CA GLY A 45 11.40 -8.75 3.44
C GLY A 45 12.64 -8.10 4.06
N LEU A 46 13.24 -7.14 3.35
CA LEU A 46 14.42 -6.43 3.84
C LEU A 46 14.15 -5.67 5.14
N TYR A 47 12.99 -5.01 5.24
CA TYR A 47 12.57 -4.33 6.46
C TYR A 47 12.43 -5.27 7.65
N TYR A 48 11.97 -6.50 7.42
CA TYR A 48 11.91 -7.54 8.46
C TYR A 48 13.20 -8.37 8.59
N GLY A 49 14.30 -7.96 7.94
CA GLY A 49 15.61 -8.61 8.07
C GLY A 49 15.83 -9.81 7.15
N ALA A 50 14.91 -10.10 6.23
CA ALA A 50 15.03 -11.17 5.23
C ALA A 50 15.52 -10.63 3.88
N TRP A 51 16.60 -11.21 3.37
CA TRP A 51 17.14 -10.89 2.04
C TRP A 51 16.46 -11.74 0.97
N ILE A 52 15.48 -11.16 0.28
CA ILE A 52 14.69 -11.83 -0.77
C ILE A 52 14.96 -11.16 -2.11
N SER A 53 15.30 -11.94 -3.14
CA SER A 53 15.45 -11.43 -4.50
C SER A 53 14.10 -11.43 -5.24
N GLN A 54 13.89 -10.48 -6.15
CA GLN A 54 12.67 -10.43 -6.96
C GLN A 54 12.48 -11.72 -7.78
N LYS A 55 13.59 -12.29 -8.28
CA LYS A 55 13.60 -13.57 -9.01
C LYS A 55 13.15 -14.74 -8.15
N LEU A 56 13.58 -14.80 -6.89
CA LEU A 56 13.16 -15.87 -5.96
C LEU A 56 11.64 -15.84 -5.76
N VAL A 57 11.06 -14.65 -5.53
CA VAL A 57 9.61 -14.50 -5.39
C VAL A 57 8.89 -15.00 -6.64
N ARG A 58 9.37 -14.60 -7.82
CA ARG A 58 8.81 -15.03 -9.10
C ARG A 58 8.88 -16.53 -9.33
N ASP A 59 10.00 -17.15 -8.97
CA ASP A 59 10.21 -18.59 -9.15
C ASP A 59 9.26 -19.40 -8.27
N ILE A 60 9.11 -18.99 -7.01
CA ILE A 60 8.16 -19.60 -6.07
C ILE A 60 6.72 -19.41 -6.58
N ASN A 61 6.41 -18.23 -7.10
CA ASN A 61 5.09 -17.92 -7.61
C ASN A 61 4.82 -18.50 -9.01
N HIS A 62 5.80 -19.13 -9.67
CA HIS A 62 5.67 -19.63 -11.04
C HIS A 62 5.28 -18.57 -12.08
N GLY A 63 5.66 -17.31 -11.86
CA GLY A 63 5.32 -16.18 -12.70
C GLY A 63 5.21 -14.87 -11.94
N GLU A 64 4.81 -13.81 -12.64
CA GLU A 64 4.54 -12.49 -12.05
C GLU A 64 3.65 -12.58 -10.81
N TYR A 65 4.06 -11.92 -9.73
CA TYR A 65 3.31 -11.85 -8.49
C TYR A 65 2.15 -10.85 -8.61
N LEU A 66 0.93 -11.39 -8.58
CA LEU A 66 -0.32 -10.65 -8.48
C LEU A 66 -0.96 -10.91 -7.12
N LEU A 67 -1.78 -10.00 -6.59
CA LEU A 67 -2.50 -10.18 -5.33
C LEU A 67 -3.59 -11.27 -5.40
N GLN A 68 -3.98 -11.69 -6.61
CA GLN A 68 -4.97 -12.74 -6.81
C GLN A 68 -4.65 -13.59 -8.04
N LYS A 69 -5.20 -14.80 -8.09
CA LYS A 69 -5.15 -15.65 -9.29
C LYS A 69 -6.04 -15.07 -10.40
N LEU A 70 -5.61 -15.21 -11.65
CA LEU A 70 -6.41 -14.79 -12.80
C LEU A 70 -7.47 -15.82 -13.20
N SER A 71 -7.20 -17.11 -13.00
CA SER A 71 -8.09 -18.21 -13.36
C SER A 71 -7.83 -19.46 -12.53
N THR A 72 -8.68 -20.48 -12.67
CA THR A 72 -8.48 -21.79 -12.01
C THR A 72 -7.24 -22.53 -12.52
N ASP A 73 -6.86 -22.30 -13.78
CA ASP A 73 -5.69 -22.93 -14.41
C ASP A 73 -4.41 -22.12 -14.18
N ASP A 74 -4.52 -20.98 -13.50
CA ASP A 74 -3.37 -20.16 -13.12
C ASP A 74 -2.49 -20.89 -12.12
N ARG A 75 -1.31 -21.29 -12.60
CA ARG A 75 -0.28 -21.96 -11.81
C ARG A 75 0.31 -21.05 -10.74
N ARG A 76 0.12 -19.72 -10.85
CA ARG A 76 0.54 -18.78 -9.83
C ARG A 76 -0.24 -18.98 -8.54
N ASN A 77 0.41 -18.71 -7.42
CA ASN A 77 -0.19 -18.89 -6.11
C ASN A 77 0.39 -17.87 -5.14
N PRO A 78 -0.18 -16.65 -5.09
CA PRO A 78 0.37 -15.57 -4.27
C PRO A 78 0.33 -15.88 -2.78
N THR A 79 -0.78 -16.43 -2.28
CA THR A 79 -0.95 -16.91 -0.91
C THR A 79 0.13 -17.93 -0.52
N ASN A 80 0.37 -18.93 -1.38
CA ASN A 80 1.43 -19.91 -1.12
C ASN A 80 2.83 -19.29 -1.20
N THR A 81 3.03 -18.31 -2.07
CA THR A 81 4.31 -17.60 -2.18
C THR A 81 4.65 -16.88 -0.88
N LEU A 82 3.71 -16.13 -0.30
CA LEU A 82 3.91 -15.47 1.00
C LEU A 82 4.15 -16.49 2.12
N THR A 83 3.43 -17.62 2.09
CA THR A 83 3.60 -18.72 3.06
C THR A 83 5.00 -19.34 2.99
N VAL A 84 5.49 -19.67 1.79
CA VAL A 84 6.83 -20.23 1.58
C VAL A 84 7.93 -19.24 1.98
N LEU A 85 7.68 -17.94 1.79
CA LEU A 85 8.58 -16.88 2.24
C LEU A 85 8.42 -16.53 3.73
N HIS A 86 7.59 -17.27 4.47
CA HIS A 86 7.34 -17.12 5.90
C HIS A 86 6.79 -15.75 6.32
N PHE A 87 6.06 -15.06 5.43
CA PHE A 87 5.31 -13.87 5.83
C PHE A 87 4.07 -14.26 6.64
N THR A 88 3.85 -13.56 7.74
CA THR A 88 2.52 -13.43 8.35
C THR A 88 1.88 -12.20 7.73
N TYR A 89 0.65 -12.33 7.23
CA TYR A 89 -0.01 -11.26 6.48
C TYR A 89 -1.52 -11.32 6.70
N ASP A 90 -2.16 -10.16 6.51
CA ASP A 90 -3.61 -10.02 6.43
C ASP A 90 -3.99 -9.54 5.02
N GLU A 91 -5.07 -10.08 4.48
CA GLU A 91 -5.63 -9.69 3.19
C GLU A 91 -6.86 -8.81 3.38
N TRP A 92 -7.07 -7.85 2.47
CA TRP A 92 -8.30 -7.09 2.41
C TRP A 92 -9.46 -7.98 1.99
N ASP A 93 -10.48 -8.11 2.84
CA ASP A 93 -11.69 -8.89 2.56
C ASP A 93 -12.67 -8.12 1.67
N TRP A 94 -12.30 -8.00 0.39
CA TRP A 94 -13.13 -7.34 -0.61
C TRP A 94 -14.46 -8.06 -0.86
N LYS A 95 -14.58 -9.36 -0.54
CA LYS A 95 -15.81 -10.13 -0.80
C LYS A 95 -16.94 -9.77 0.16
N ASN A 96 -16.60 -9.46 1.40
CA ASN A 96 -17.57 -9.11 2.43
C ASN A 96 -17.63 -7.60 2.73
N SER A 97 -16.90 -6.77 1.97
CA SER A 97 -16.93 -5.32 2.11
C SER A 97 -18.16 -4.67 1.49
N SER A 98 -18.63 -3.59 2.10
CA SER A 98 -19.72 -2.76 1.56
C SER A 98 -19.30 -2.05 0.26
N GLN A 99 -20.27 -1.76 -0.62
CA GLN A 99 -20.06 -0.96 -1.84
C GLN A 99 -20.55 0.48 -1.62
N PRO A 100 -19.81 1.52 -2.07
CA PRO A 100 -18.51 1.45 -2.74
C PRO A 100 -17.36 1.13 -1.77
N GLN A 101 -16.45 0.23 -2.17
CA GLN A 101 -15.37 -0.28 -1.31
C GLN A 101 -14.27 0.72 -0.97
N PHE A 102 -14.16 1.82 -1.71
CA PHE A 102 -13.02 2.74 -1.62
C PHE A 102 -12.75 3.25 -0.20
N TYR A 103 -13.78 3.73 0.50
CA TYR A 103 -13.63 4.30 1.84
C TYR A 103 -13.21 3.26 2.89
N ASP A 104 -13.80 2.06 2.81
CA ASP A 104 -13.48 0.96 3.72
C ASP A 104 -12.06 0.44 3.45
N TYR A 105 -11.66 0.35 2.18
CA TYR A 105 -10.31 -0.05 1.77
C TYR A 105 -9.24 0.94 2.26
N CYS A 106 -9.42 2.24 2.03
CA CYS A 106 -8.50 3.26 2.53
C CYS A 106 -8.43 3.27 4.06
N SER A 107 -9.56 3.07 4.75
CA SER A 107 -9.59 2.93 6.21
C SER A 107 -8.86 1.67 6.69
N TRP A 108 -8.94 0.56 5.94
CA TRP A 108 -8.18 -0.66 6.22
C TRP A 108 -6.67 -0.41 6.07
N ILE A 109 -6.20 0.16 4.95
CA ILE A 109 -4.78 0.51 4.74
C ILE A 109 -4.27 1.37 5.91
N LYS A 110 -5.01 2.43 6.24
CA LYS A 110 -4.67 3.33 7.35
C LYS A 110 -4.50 2.60 8.67
N ARG A 111 -5.46 1.75 9.04
CA ARG A 111 -5.40 0.99 10.30
C ARG A 111 -4.22 0.02 10.31
N SER A 112 -3.95 -0.68 9.21
CA SER A 112 -2.81 -1.60 9.10
C SER A 112 -1.49 -0.88 9.33
N ILE A 113 -1.29 0.27 8.66
CA ILE A 113 -0.06 1.08 8.81
C ILE A 113 0.06 1.61 10.25
N ILE A 114 -1.03 2.13 10.83
CA ILE A 114 -1.02 2.63 12.23
C ILE A 114 -0.69 1.52 13.23
N GLN A 115 -1.06 0.27 12.95
CA GLN A 115 -0.75 -0.89 13.77
C GLN A 115 0.69 -1.42 13.59
N GLY A 116 1.46 -0.84 12.68
CA GLY A 116 2.85 -1.21 12.44
C GLY A 116 3.08 -2.14 11.25
N TYR A 117 2.07 -2.34 10.40
CA TYR A 117 2.17 -3.22 9.24
C TYR A 117 2.21 -2.41 7.93
N PRO A 118 3.30 -2.47 7.14
CA PRO A 118 3.31 -1.90 5.80
C PRO A 118 2.36 -2.68 4.90
N VAL A 119 1.80 -2.00 3.89
CA VAL A 119 0.72 -2.55 3.07
C VAL A 119 1.12 -2.59 1.61
N MET A 120 0.86 -3.72 0.96
CA MET A 120 0.89 -3.79 -0.49
C MET A 120 -0.50 -3.38 -1.01
N PHE A 121 -0.56 -2.37 -1.87
CA PHE A 121 -1.81 -1.88 -2.43
C PHE A 121 -1.76 -1.81 -3.95
N VAL A 122 -2.94 -1.76 -4.57
CA VAL A 122 -3.11 -1.72 -6.02
C VAL A 122 -3.57 -0.34 -6.49
N ALA A 123 -3.20 0.01 -7.71
CA ALA A 123 -3.68 1.20 -8.38
C ALA A 123 -4.07 0.90 -9.83
N TYR A 124 -5.05 1.64 -10.33
CA TYR A 124 -5.28 1.80 -11.76
C TYR A 124 -4.53 3.04 -12.23
N LEU A 125 -3.71 2.88 -13.26
CA LEU A 125 -2.90 3.94 -13.82
C LEU A 125 -3.65 4.60 -14.99
N LEU A 126 -3.58 5.93 -15.04
CA LEU A 126 -4.15 6.67 -16.14
C LEU A 126 -3.48 6.18 -17.44
N TYR A 127 -4.29 5.75 -18.41
CA TYR A 127 -3.88 5.19 -19.71
C TYR A 127 -3.42 3.72 -19.73
N MET A 128 -3.56 2.99 -18.62
CA MET A 128 -3.47 1.52 -18.62
C MET A 128 -4.86 0.92 -18.40
N HIS A 129 -5.05 -0.29 -18.92
CA HIS A 129 -6.36 -0.94 -19.02
C HIS A 129 -6.23 -2.44 -18.76
N ASP A 130 -5.55 -2.81 -17.68
CA ASP A 130 -5.55 -4.21 -17.24
C ASP A 130 -6.88 -4.57 -16.57
N GLU A 131 -7.34 -5.80 -16.81
CA GLU A 131 -8.64 -6.29 -16.32
C GLU A 131 -8.74 -6.33 -14.80
N LEU A 132 -7.60 -6.41 -14.10
CA LEU A 132 -7.54 -6.45 -12.64
C LEU A 132 -7.12 -5.13 -12.02
N TYR A 133 -5.86 -4.74 -12.22
CA TYR A 133 -5.25 -3.51 -11.74
C TYR A 133 -3.92 -3.36 -12.48
N ASP A 134 -3.42 -2.13 -12.53
CA ASP A 134 -2.31 -1.76 -13.40
C ASP A 134 -0.95 -1.78 -12.68
N HIS A 135 -0.96 -1.66 -11.34
CA HIS A 135 0.27 -1.58 -10.56
C HIS A 135 0.11 -2.01 -9.10
N ILE A 136 1.17 -2.55 -8.53
CA ILE A 136 1.29 -2.94 -7.12
C ILE A 136 2.38 -2.12 -6.46
N MET A 137 2.10 -1.52 -5.30
CA MET A 137 3.05 -0.63 -4.62
C MET A 137 3.11 -0.89 -3.11
N PRO A 138 4.27 -0.71 -2.48
CA PRO A 138 4.41 -0.74 -1.04
C PRO A 138 4.04 0.62 -0.45
N ALA A 139 2.95 0.69 0.30
CA ALA A 139 2.66 1.76 1.23
C ALA A 139 3.49 1.56 2.51
N ILE A 140 4.30 2.57 2.82
CA ILE A 140 5.30 2.53 3.89
C ILE A 140 5.02 3.54 5.00
N GLY A 141 3.95 4.31 4.89
CA GLY A 141 3.61 5.30 5.88
C GLY A 141 2.32 6.04 5.57
N ILE A 142 1.87 6.82 6.55
CA ILE A 142 0.67 7.64 6.44
C ILE A 142 0.79 8.87 7.35
N ARG A 143 0.31 10.01 6.87
CA ARG A 143 -0.01 11.19 7.70
C ARG A 143 -1.52 11.27 7.86
N TYR A 144 -2.00 11.45 9.08
CA TYR A 144 -3.43 11.39 9.37
C TYR A 144 -3.83 12.28 10.54
N ARG A 145 -5.14 12.54 10.66
CA ARG A 145 -5.73 13.26 11.80
C ARG A 145 -6.46 12.32 12.76
N ASP A 146 -7.47 11.62 12.26
CA ASP A 146 -8.28 10.69 13.06
C ASP A 146 -7.97 9.25 12.69
N LYS A 147 -7.39 8.45 13.60
CA LYS A 147 -7.05 7.04 13.34
C LYS A 147 -8.26 6.15 13.02
N ASN A 148 -9.47 6.54 13.42
CA ASN A 148 -10.66 5.68 13.36
C ASN A 148 -11.52 5.88 12.10
N LYS A 149 -11.21 6.88 11.27
CA LYS A 149 -12.03 7.27 10.13
C LYS A 149 -11.18 7.57 8.90
N TYR A 150 -11.70 7.25 7.72
CA TYR A 150 -11.20 7.80 6.47
C TYR A 150 -11.26 9.33 6.48
N ASP A 151 -10.17 9.98 6.08
CA ASP A 151 -10.11 11.42 5.83
C ASP A 151 -9.48 11.64 4.45
N PRO A 152 -10.13 12.36 3.52
CA PRO A 152 -9.56 12.67 2.21
C PRO A 152 -8.31 13.58 2.27
N ASN A 153 -7.94 14.05 3.47
CA ASN A 153 -6.69 14.77 3.70
C ASN A 153 -5.60 13.92 4.35
N ASP A 154 -5.87 12.64 4.62
CA ASP A 154 -4.80 11.71 4.94
C ASP A 154 -3.82 11.66 3.76
N VAL A 155 -2.54 11.46 4.04
CA VAL A 155 -1.51 11.37 3.01
C VAL A 155 -0.82 10.03 3.12
N LEU A 156 -1.05 9.16 2.14
CA LEU A 156 -0.35 7.89 2.00
C LEU A 156 1.07 8.14 1.50
N VAL A 157 2.03 7.47 2.12
CA VAL A 157 3.45 7.50 1.76
C VAL A 157 3.84 6.14 1.17
N TYR A 158 4.35 6.13 -0.07
CA TYR A 158 4.64 4.87 -0.78
C TYR A 158 5.77 5.03 -1.81
N PHE A 159 6.26 3.91 -2.34
CA PHE A 159 7.17 3.89 -3.49
C PHE A 159 6.43 3.46 -4.77
N ASN A 160 6.65 4.16 -5.90
CA ASN A 160 6.08 3.73 -7.19
C ASN A 160 6.87 2.63 -7.89
N LEU A 161 8.03 2.23 -7.38
CA LEU A 161 8.89 1.16 -7.90
C LEU A 161 9.51 1.39 -9.29
N TYR A 162 9.00 2.31 -10.11
CA TYR A 162 9.66 2.75 -11.35
C TYR A 162 10.85 3.66 -11.07
N HIS A 163 10.80 4.38 -9.94
CA HIS A 163 11.84 5.29 -9.51
C HIS A 163 12.12 5.05 -8.03
N GLN A 164 13.35 5.28 -7.58
CA GLN A 164 13.71 5.25 -6.15
C GLN A 164 13.23 6.51 -5.42
N ARG A 165 11.97 6.89 -5.64
CA ARG A 165 11.39 8.13 -5.15
C ARG A 165 10.22 7.83 -4.22
N LEU A 166 10.28 8.43 -3.03
CA LEU A 166 9.17 8.49 -2.09
C LEU A 166 8.05 9.37 -2.67
N ILE A 167 6.82 8.88 -2.60
CA ILE A 167 5.63 9.60 -3.04
C ILE A 167 4.72 9.83 -1.85
N GLU A 168 4.13 11.02 -1.82
CA GLU A 168 3.12 11.42 -0.87
C GLU A 168 1.85 11.83 -1.64
N ARG A 169 0.74 11.14 -1.42
CA ARG A 169 -0.55 11.42 -2.08
C ARG A 169 -1.71 11.37 -1.10
N LYS A 170 -2.68 12.25 -1.34
CA LYS A 170 -4.02 12.17 -0.76
C LYS A 170 -4.87 11.16 -1.53
#